data_AF-A0A1H6DE62-F1
#
_entry.id   AF-A0A1H6DE62-F1
#
_cell.length_a   1.000
_cell.length_b   1.000
_cell.length_c   1.000
_cell.angle_alpha   90.00
_cell.angle_beta   90.00
_cell.angle_gamma   90.00
#
_symmetry.space_group_name_H-M   'P 1'
#
loop_
_entity.id
_entity.type
_entity.pdbx_description
1 polymer ?
#
loop_
_entity_poly.entity_id
_entity_poly.type
_entity_poly.pdbx_seq_one_letter_code
_entity_poly.pdbx_strand_id
1 'polypeptide(L)'
;MVGARAEWRPEGADRNAVVYDADGNVLAEETLGDGIEHVFATRTGHIWVGYFDEGVYGNYGWDGPGPPALGACGLARFSPSLQPNWRFPQSGRWGAISDCYALNIDGDTAWTCYYTDFPIVRIQDGALTGWRNDIHGAKALAVGGSRLALYGGYGADRNRLAVGDLGDEALRVTGEYRVVLPDGQPLPADTQVIGRGPDLHFLTDDNWYRLGLDDIPTKSDE
;
A
#
# COMPACT_ATOMS: atom_id res chain seq x y z
N MET A 1 -6.97 -14.11 6.15
CA MET A 1 -5.80 -14.61 5.40
C MET A 1 -6.02 -14.31 3.93
N VAL A 2 -4.97 -13.89 3.21
CA VAL A 2 -5.05 -13.61 1.77
C VAL A 2 -3.81 -14.21 1.09
N GLY A 3 -4.01 -14.92 -0.03
CA GLY A 3 -2.95 -15.36 -0.93
C GLY A 3 -2.72 -14.32 -2.02
N ALA A 4 -1.46 -14.01 -2.31
CA ALA A 4 -1.11 -12.97 -3.28
C ALA A 4 -1.51 -13.29 -4.72
N ARG A 5 -1.66 -14.59 -5.04
CA ARG A 5 -1.99 -15.09 -6.36
C ARG A 5 -3.37 -15.73 -6.40
N ALA A 6 -4.08 -15.58 -7.51
CA ALA A 6 -5.34 -16.26 -7.79
C ALA A 6 -5.48 -16.47 -9.28
N GLU A 7 -5.65 -17.70 -9.73
CA GLU A 7 -5.83 -17.98 -11.16
C GLU A 7 -7.29 -17.84 -11.57
N TRP A 8 -7.53 -17.25 -12.75
CA TRP A 8 -8.84 -17.28 -13.41
C TRP A 8 -8.92 -18.45 -14.39
N ARG A 9 -9.97 -19.24 -14.26
CA ARG A 9 -10.32 -20.32 -15.19
C ARG A 9 -11.79 -20.15 -15.64
N PRO A 10 -12.21 -20.70 -16.77
CA PRO A 10 -13.62 -20.64 -17.21
C PRO A 10 -14.64 -21.15 -16.18
N GLU A 11 -14.23 -22.09 -15.33
CA GLU A 11 -15.02 -22.65 -14.21
C GLU A 11 -15.10 -21.73 -12.98
N GLY A 12 -14.25 -20.69 -12.90
CA GLY A 12 -14.19 -19.73 -11.81
C GLY A 12 -12.76 -19.38 -11.39
N ALA A 13 -12.65 -18.33 -10.58
CA ALA A 13 -11.40 -17.94 -9.96
C ALA A 13 -11.10 -18.75 -8.70
N ASP A 14 -9.82 -18.85 -8.36
CA ASP A 14 -9.41 -19.30 -7.02
C ASP A 14 -9.96 -18.36 -5.93
N ARG A 15 -10.43 -18.93 -4.81
CA ARG A 15 -10.83 -18.17 -3.61
C ARG A 15 -9.61 -17.97 -2.73
N ASN A 16 -8.91 -16.86 -2.95
CA ASN A 16 -7.65 -16.56 -2.28
C ASN A 16 -7.78 -15.76 -0.98
N ALA A 17 -9.00 -15.50 -0.48
CA ALA A 17 -9.19 -14.77 0.76
C ALA A 17 -10.20 -15.45 1.69
N VAL A 18 -9.86 -15.48 2.98
CA VAL A 18 -10.71 -16.01 4.05
C VAL A 18 -10.69 -15.07 5.26
N VAL A 19 -11.86 -14.76 5.80
CA VAL A 19 -12.05 -14.06 7.07
C VAL A 19 -12.43 -15.07 8.13
N TYR A 20 -11.74 -15.03 9.26
CA TYR A 20 -12.02 -15.85 10.43
C TYR A 20 -12.50 -14.98 11.59
N ASP A 21 -13.33 -15.53 12.46
CA ASP A 21 -13.55 -14.95 13.80
C ASP A 21 -12.40 -15.32 14.75
N ALA A 22 -12.50 -14.86 16.00
CA ALA A 22 -11.49 -15.11 17.03
C ALA A 22 -11.40 -16.59 17.47
N ASP A 23 -12.45 -17.38 17.22
CA ASP A 23 -12.50 -18.81 17.52
C ASP A 23 -11.99 -19.67 16.34
N GLY A 24 -11.66 -19.03 15.21
CA GLY A 24 -11.18 -19.69 14.01
C GLY A 24 -12.29 -20.20 13.08
N ASN A 25 -13.55 -19.80 13.29
CA ASN A 25 -14.63 -20.12 12.35
C ASN A 25 -14.54 -19.24 11.11
N VAL A 26 -14.81 -19.83 9.95
CA VAL A 26 -14.86 -19.09 8.67
C VAL A 26 -16.12 -18.22 8.63
N LEU A 27 -15.92 -16.90 8.50
CA LEU A 27 -17.00 -15.91 8.35
C LEU A 27 -17.28 -15.58 6.88
N ALA A 28 -16.24 -15.53 6.06
CA ALA A 28 -16.34 -15.26 4.63
C ALA A 28 -15.14 -15.88 3.90
N GLU A 29 -15.36 -16.29 2.66
CA GLU A 29 -14.31 -16.78 1.77
C GLU A 29 -14.66 -16.31 0.36
N GLU A 30 -13.75 -15.62 -0.31
CA GLU A 30 -14.02 -15.04 -1.64
C GLU A 30 -12.71 -14.88 -2.43
N THR A 31 -12.85 -14.51 -3.69
CA THR A 31 -11.74 -14.07 -4.55
C THR A 31 -11.52 -12.57 -4.40
N LEU A 32 -10.30 -12.17 -4.03
CA LEU A 32 -9.85 -10.78 -4.09
C LEU A 32 -9.08 -10.45 -5.37
N GLY A 33 -8.72 -11.46 -6.18
CA GLY A 33 -8.02 -11.28 -7.46
C GLY A 33 -6.54 -11.68 -7.40
N ASP A 34 -5.88 -11.71 -8.55
CA ASP A 34 -4.45 -11.97 -8.67
C ASP A 34 -3.61 -10.72 -8.38
N GLY A 35 -2.32 -10.92 -8.13
CA GLY A 35 -1.33 -9.86 -8.09
C GLY A 35 -1.51 -8.89 -6.93
N ILE A 36 -1.85 -9.40 -5.76
CA ILE A 36 -2.02 -8.59 -4.54
C ILE A 36 -0.65 -8.24 -3.94
N GLU A 37 -0.37 -6.94 -3.82
CA GLU A 37 0.85 -6.41 -3.18
C GLU A 37 0.59 -6.07 -1.70
N HIS A 38 -0.55 -5.45 -1.41
CA HIS A 38 -0.88 -4.95 -0.07
C HIS A 38 -2.29 -5.35 0.36
N VAL A 39 -2.45 -5.72 1.64
CA VAL A 39 -3.76 -5.96 2.26
C VAL A 39 -3.81 -5.30 3.64
N PHE A 40 -4.82 -4.46 3.86
CA PHE A 40 -5.07 -3.86 5.16
C PHE A 40 -6.53 -3.92 5.55
N ALA A 41 -6.80 -4.36 6.77
CA ALA A 41 -8.11 -4.22 7.40
C ALA A 41 -8.22 -2.88 8.14
N THR A 42 -9.40 -2.27 8.13
CA THR A 42 -9.77 -1.15 9.00
C THR A 42 -10.47 -1.66 10.26
N ARG A 43 -10.70 -0.78 11.24
CA ARG A 43 -11.41 -1.14 12.48
C ARG A 43 -12.89 -1.50 12.23
N THR A 44 -13.46 -1.03 11.12
CA THR A 44 -14.84 -1.36 10.71
C THR A 44 -14.93 -2.67 9.93
N GLY A 45 -13.82 -3.39 9.76
CA GLY A 45 -13.74 -4.66 9.03
C GLY A 45 -13.68 -4.50 7.51
N HIS A 46 -13.61 -3.27 6.99
CA HIS A 46 -13.34 -3.05 5.58
C HIS A 46 -11.91 -3.46 5.25
N ILE A 47 -11.71 -3.98 4.04
CA ILE A 47 -10.41 -4.49 3.60
C ILE A 47 -9.97 -3.71 2.36
N TRP A 48 -8.83 -3.06 2.44
CA TRP A 48 -8.17 -2.41 1.32
C TRP A 48 -7.14 -3.35 0.70
N VAL A 49 -7.18 -3.46 -0.62
CA VAL A 49 -6.29 -4.33 -1.40
C VAL A 49 -5.63 -3.51 -2.50
N GLY A 50 -4.31 -3.42 -2.45
CA GLY A 50 -3.48 -2.84 -3.51
C GLY A 50 -2.87 -3.96 -4.36
N TYR A 51 -2.84 -3.75 -5.67
CA TYR A 51 -2.34 -4.74 -6.63
C TYR A 51 -1.05 -4.27 -7.30
N PHE A 52 -0.12 -5.18 -7.56
CA PHE A 52 1.03 -4.94 -8.44
C PHE A 52 0.64 -5.16 -9.91
N ASP A 53 1.55 -4.83 -10.81
CA ASP A 53 1.30 -4.75 -12.25
C ASP A 53 0.65 -6.00 -12.85
N GLU A 54 1.09 -7.20 -12.49
CA GLU A 54 0.50 -8.44 -13.01
C GLU A 54 -0.98 -8.58 -12.65
N GLY A 55 -1.40 -8.14 -11.46
CA GLY A 55 -2.80 -8.14 -11.04
C GLY A 55 -3.62 -7.04 -11.72
N VAL A 56 -2.98 -5.91 -12.04
CA VAL A 56 -3.60 -4.81 -12.78
C VAL A 56 -3.83 -5.18 -14.25
N TYR A 57 -2.84 -5.80 -14.88
CA TYR A 57 -2.87 -6.15 -16.30
C TYR A 57 -3.52 -7.50 -16.60
N GLY A 58 -3.86 -8.27 -15.56
CA GLY A 58 -4.66 -9.48 -15.71
C GLY A 58 -3.85 -10.72 -16.06
N ASN A 59 -2.64 -10.89 -15.50
CA ASN A 59 -1.91 -12.16 -15.62
C ASN A 59 -2.70 -13.32 -14.98
N TYR A 60 -2.22 -14.56 -15.09
CA TYR A 60 -2.87 -15.73 -14.50
C TYR A 60 -4.31 -15.97 -15.00
N GLY A 61 -4.53 -15.72 -16.30
CA GLY A 61 -5.78 -15.99 -17.00
C GLY A 61 -6.80 -14.85 -16.95
N TRP A 62 -6.53 -13.79 -16.20
CA TRP A 62 -7.47 -12.67 -16.00
C TRP A 62 -7.55 -11.70 -17.20
N ASP A 63 -6.67 -11.81 -18.19
CA ASP A 63 -6.65 -11.08 -19.46
C ASP A 63 -7.40 -11.81 -20.59
N GLY A 64 -7.88 -13.02 -20.30
CA GLY A 64 -8.63 -13.87 -21.22
C GLY A 64 -10.15 -13.65 -21.21
N PRO A 65 -10.91 -14.55 -21.85
CA PRO A 65 -12.37 -14.53 -21.80
C PRO A 65 -12.88 -14.65 -20.35
N GLY A 66 -13.65 -13.67 -19.90
CA GLY A 66 -14.14 -13.64 -18.52
C GLY A 66 -14.53 -12.24 -18.06
N PRO A 67 -14.79 -12.07 -16.76
CA PRO A 67 -14.92 -10.75 -16.16
C PRO A 67 -13.56 -10.02 -16.17
N PRO A 68 -13.56 -8.68 -16.13
CA PRO A 68 -12.32 -7.93 -15.93
C PRO A 68 -11.62 -8.33 -14.63
N ALA A 69 -10.28 -8.34 -14.65
CA ALA A 69 -9.46 -8.56 -13.45
C ALA A 69 -9.95 -7.67 -12.28
N LEU A 70 -10.13 -8.27 -11.09
CA LEU A 70 -10.50 -7.48 -9.90
C LEU A 70 -9.43 -6.42 -9.59
N GLY A 71 -8.17 -6.78 -9.85
CA GLY A 71 -7.01 -5.92 -9.70
C GLY A 71 -6.87 -4.82 -10.75
N ALA A 72 -7.68 -4.78 -11.82
CA ALA A 72 -7.54 -3.79 -12.91
C ALA A 72 -7.68 -2.32 -12.48
N CYS A 73 -8.20 -2.07 -11.28
CA CYS A 73 -8.26 -0.72 -10.70
C CYS A 73 -7.01 -0.35 -9.88
N GLY A 74 -6.10 -1.30 -9.62
CA GLY A 74 -4.87 -1.15 -8.84
C GLY A 74 -5.06 -0.93 -7.33
N LEU A 75 -6.21 -0.40 -6.90
CA LEU A 75 -6.60 -0.32 -5.49
C LEU A 75 -8.13 -0.47 -5.34
N ALA A 76 -8.55 -1.38 -4.48
CA ALA A 76 -9.96 -1.64 -4.19
C ALA A 76 -10.22 -1.70 -2.68
N ARG A 77 -11.47 -1.41 -2.29
CA ARG A 77 -11.97 -1.67 -0.94
C ARG A 77 -13.09 -2.69 -0.98
N PHE A 78 -13.04 -3.63 -0.06
CA PHE A 78 -14.01 -4.69 0.14
C PHE A 78 -14.72 -4.53 1.49
N SER A 79 -15.96 -4.99 1.55
CA SER A 79 -16.74 -5.10 2.78
C SER A 79 -16.14 -6.18 3.71
N PRO A 80 -16.59 -6.26 4.98
CA PRO A 80 -16.24 -7.38 5.87
C PRO A 80 -16.61 -8.77 5.32
N SER A 81 -17.58 -8.83 4.40
CA SER A 81 -17.99 -10.05 3.69
C SER A 81 -17.25 -10.26 2.37
N LEU A 82 -16.10 -9.60 2.19
CA LEU A 82 -15.23 -9.68 1.00
C LEU A 82 -15.89 -9.28 -0.32
N GLN A 83 -16.94 -8.43 -0.29
CA GLN A 83 -17.57 -7.91 -1.51
C GLN A 83 -16.99 -6.55 -1.89
N PRO A 84 -16.61 -6.30 -3.15
CA PRO A 84 -16.04 -5.02 -3.56
C PRO A 84 -17.08 -3.90 -3.41
N ASN A 85 -16.74 -2.83 -2.69
CA ASN A 85 -17.64 -1.70 -2.46
C ASN A 85 -17.03 -0.33 -2.81
N TRP A 86 -15.77 -0.31 -3.28
CA TRP A 86 -15.13 0.85 -3.88
C TRP A 86 -13.96 0.41 -4.75
N ARG A 87 -13.67 1.15 -5.83
CA ARG A 87 -12.55 0.92 -6.76
C ARG A 87 -11.91 2.25 -7.12
N PHE A 88 -10.58 2.27 -7.25
CA PHE A 88 -9.88 3.46 -7.71
C PHE A 88 -10.29 3.78 -9.16
N PRO A 89 -10.56 5.05 -9.50
CA PRO A 89 -10.98 5.43 -10.84
C PRO A 89 -9.84 5.30 -11.85
N GLN A 90 -10.09 4.61 -12.97
CA GLN A 90 -9.09 4.44 -14.04
C GLN A 90 -8.86 5.71 -14.88
N SER A 91 -9.68 6.75 -14.68
CA SER A 91 -9.54 8.04 -15.33
C SER A 91 -9.68 9.17 -14.32
N GLY A 92 -8.94 10.25 -14.52
CA GLY A 92 -8.95 11.40 -13.62
C GLY A 92 -7.60 12.08 -13.53
N ARG A 93 -7.52 13.12 -12.68
CA ARG A 93 -6.31 13.94 -12.49
C ARG A 93 -5.08 13.12 -12.10
N TRP A 94 -5.26 12.04 -11.34
CA TRP A 94 -4.17 11.26 -10.77
C TRP A 94 -3.84 9.97 -11.55
N GLY A 95 -4.39 9.83 -12.76
CA GLY A 95 -4.13 8.68 -13.62
C GLY A 95 -4.65 7.35 -13.05
N ALA A 96 -4.38 6.26 -13.77
CA ALA A 96 -4.63 4.91 -13.29
C ALA A 96 -3.45 4.41 -12.45
N ILE A 97 -3.71 3.43 -11.59
CA ILE A 97 -2.68 2.71 -10.83
C ILE A 97 -2.21 1.54 -11.68
N SER A 98 -0.95 1.56 -12.10
CA SER A 98 -0.29 0.43 -12.75
C SER A 98 0.38 -0.52 -11.76
N ASP A 99 0.82 0.00 -10.61
CA ASP A 99 1.40 -0.79 -9.52
C ASP A 99 1.23 -0.02 -8.21
N CYS A 100 0.53 -0.60 -7.25
CA CYS A 100 0.31 -0.03 -5.92
C CYS A 100 1.56 -0.19 -5.05
N TYR A 101 2.57 0.62 -5.33
CA TYR A 101 3.90 0.56 -4.70
C TYR A 101 3.87 0.63 -3.17
N ALA A 102 3.06 1.51 -2.60
CA ALA A 102 2.88 1.63 -1.16
C ALA A 102 1.41 1.88 -0.80
N LEU A 103 0.96 1.26 0.29
CA LEU A 103 -0.38 1.45 0.86
C LEU A 103 -0.26 1.59 2.39
N ASN A 104 -1.05 2.50 2.96
CA ASN A 104 -1.20 2.69 4.39
C ASN A 104 -2.66 3.05 4.70
N ILE A 105 -3.16 2.62 5.85
CA ILE A 105 -4.46 3.00 6.40
C ILE A 105 -4.27 3.74 7.72
N ASP A 106 -4.83 4.95 7.79
CA ASP A 106 -4.99 5.73 9.03
C ASP A 106 -6.48 5.86 9.38
N GLY A 107 -6.89 5.21 10.47
CA GLY A 107 -8.32 5.03 10.77
C GLY A 107 -9.03 4.19 9.70
N ASP A 108 -9.92 4.83 8.93
CA ASP A 108 -10.57 4.28 7.73
C ASP A 108 -10.08 4.95 6.41
N THR A 109 -9.12 5.89 6.51
CA THR A 109 -8.57 6.63 5.37
C THR A 109 -7.42 5.85 4.75
N ALA A 110 -7.48 5.61 3.44
CA ALA A 110 -6.38 4.99 2.71
C ALA A 110 -5.44 6.05 2.15
N TRP A 111 -4.15 5.72 2.12
CA TRP A 111 -3.09 6.49 1.51
C TRP A 111 -2.25 5.58 0.63
N THR A 112 -2.00 6.00 -0.60
CA THR A 112 -1.22 5.22 -1.56
C THR A 112 -0.20 6.08 -2.28
N CYS A 113 0.93 5.48 -2.64
CA CYS A 113 1.89 6.00 -3.60
C CYS A 113 2.11 4.92 -4.66
N TYR A 114 1.96 5.26 -5.94
CA TYR A 114 1.82 4.25 -6.99
C TYR A 114 2.47 4.64 -8.32
N TYR A 115 2.79 3.64 -9.14
CA TYR A 115 3.27 3.82 -10.50
C TYR A 115 2.10 4.21 -11.43
N THR A 116 2.22 5.18 -12.35
CA THR A 116 3.46 5.61 -13.04
C THR A 116 4.25 6.75 -12.41
N ASP A 117 3.57 7.81 -11.98
CA ASP A 117 4.23 9.10 -11.65
C ASP A 117 4.51 9.28 -10.15
N PHE A 118 4.31 8.23 -9.35
CA PHE A 118 4.48 8.23 -7.89
C PHE A 118 3.70 9.34 -7.15
N PRO A 119 2.44 9.68 -7.54
CA PRO A 119 1.66 10.61 -6.76
C PRO A 119 1.32 10.00 -5.40
N ILE A 120 1.21 10.86 -4.39
CA ILE A 120 0.62 10.47 -3.12
C ILE A 120 -0.87 10.77 -3.21
N VAL A 121 -1.73 9.79 -2.95
CA VAL A 121 -3.18 9.97 -2.96
C VAL A 121 -3.78 9.49 -1.66
N ARG A 122 -4.56 10.37 -1.03
CA ARG A 122 -5.44 10.10 0.09
C ARG A 122 -6.84 9.78 -0.43
N ILE A 123 -7.44 8.72 0.10
CA ILE A 123 -8.82 8.33 -0.13
C ILE A 123 -9.55 8.37 1.21
N GLN A 124 -10.40 9.38 1.37
CA GLN A 124 -11.21 9.58 2.56
C GLN A 124 -12.68 9.63 2.14
N ASP A 125 -13.52 8.76 2.70
CA ASP A 125 -14.94 8.65 2.37
C ASP A 125 -15.21 8.53 0.85
N GLY A 126 -14.29 7.88 0.14
CA GLY A 126 -14.33 7.71 -1.32
C GLY A 126 -13.86 8.92 -2.13
N ALA A 127 -13.57 10.05 -1.49
CA ALA A 127 -13.01 11.24 -2.14
C ALA A 127 -11.48 11.16 -2.24
N LEU A 128 -10.94 11.52 -3.40
CA LEU A 128 -9.50 11.53 -3.68
C LEU A 128 -8.93 12.93 -3.46
N THR A 129 -7.88 13.04 -2.65
CA THR A 129 -6.99 14.21 -2.58
C THR A 129 -5.59 13.72 -2.92
N GLY A 130 -4.85 14.42 -3.79
CA GLY A 130 -3.53 13.94 -4.21
C GLY A 130 -2.49 15.05 -4.29
N TRP A 131 -1.22 14.62 -4.33
CA TRP A 131 -0.04 15.46 -4.33
C TRP A 131 1.01 14.87 -5.27
N ARG A 132 1.67 15.73 -6.04
CA ARG A 132 2.89 15.35 -6.79
C ARG A 132 4.02 15.01 -5.82
N ASN A 133 4.90 14.12 -6.23
CA ASN A 133 6.00 13.65 -5.42
C ASN A 133 7.14 13.15 -6.34
N ASP A 134 8.38 13.50 -6.00
CA ASP A 134 9.58 13.13 -6.77
C ASP A 134 10.30 11.89 -6.16
N ILE A 135 9.79 11.34 -5.05
CA ILE A 135 10.34 10.15 -4.40
C ILE A 135 9.78 8.91 -5.10
N HIS A 136 10.57 8.34 -6.00
CA HIS A 136 10.18 7.16 -6.76
C HIS A 136 10.52 5.86 -6.02
N GLY A 137 9.73 4.82 -6.27
CA GLY A 137 9.99 3.45 -5.80
C GLY A 137 9.78 3.24 -4.30
N ALA A 138 9.06 4.13 -3.61
CA ALA A 138 8.71 3.94 -2.21
C ALA A 138 7.86 2.67 -2.04
N LYS A 139 8.19 1.84 -1.05
CA LYS A 139 7.51 0.56 -0.75
C LYS A 139 6.62 0.63 0.49
N ALA A 140 6.80 1.64 1.32
CA ALA A 140 5.95 1.93 2.46
C ALA A 140 5.81 3.44 2.66
N LEU A 141 4.71 3.86 3.28
CA LEU A 141 4.49 5.24 3.68
C LEU A 141 3.89 5.34 5.09
N ALA A 142 4.28 6.37 5.84
CA ALA A 142 3.64 6.74 7.12
C ALA A 142 3.06 8.15 7.02
N VAL A 143 1.92 8.38 7.69
CA VAL A 143 1.15 9.63 7.59
C VAL A 143 0.74 10.15 8.96
N GLY A 144 0.91 11.45 9.19
CA GLY A 144 0.59 12.12 10.45
C GLY A 144 0.19 13.57 10.18
N GLY A 145 -1.11 13.81 9.99
CA GLY A 145 -1.60 15.14 9.59
C GLY A 145 -1.08 15.53 8.20
N SER A 146 -0.36 16.64 8.10
CA SER A 146 0.31 17.07 6.86
C SER A 146 1.69 16.44 6.68
N ARG A 147 2.27 15.83 7.72
CA ARG A 147 3.60 15.24 7.67
C ARG A 147 3.53 13.81 7.14
N LEU A 148 4.49 13.46 6.29
CA LEU A 148 4.53 12.17 5.61
C LEU A 148 5.97 11.66 5.51
N ALA A 149 6.14 10.34 5.58
CA ALA A 149 7.39 9.67 5.26
C ALA A 149 7.19 8.60 4.19
N LEU A 150 8.11 8.54 3.24
CA LEU A 150 8.20 7.52 2.20
C LEU A 150 9.47 6.71 2.43
N TYR A 151 9.30 5.39 2.57
CA TYR A 151 10.42 4.46 2.72
C TYR A 151 10.62 3.66 1.45
N GLY A 152 11.87 3.56 1.00
CA GLY A 152 12.29 2.79 -0.15
C GLY A 152 12.71 3.61 -1.36
N GLY A 153 13.04 2.89 -2.41
CA GLY A 153 13.59 3.40 -3.65
C GLY A 153 14.34 2.29 -4.39
N TYR A 154 14.84 2.62 -5.58
CA TYR A 154 15.59 1.66 -6.39
C TYR A 154 17.08 1.67 -6.05
N GLY A 155 17.73 0.50 -6.20
CA GLY A 155 19.18 0.37 -6.08
C GLY A 155 19.72 0.88 -4.74
N ALA A 156 20.54 1.94 -4.79
CA ALA A 156 21.17 2.51 -3.60
C ALA A 156 20.18 3.15 -2.61
N ASP A 157 18.96 3.45 -3.06
CA ASP A 157 17.91 4.10 -2.27
C ASP A 157 16.94 3.11 -1.62
N ARG A 158 17.21 1.79 -1.69
CA ARG A 158 16.33 0.76 -1.12
C ARG A 158 15.98 0.95 0.37
N ASN A 159 16.88 1.59 1.13
CA ASN A 159 16.70 1.90 2.56
C ASN A 159 16.57 3.41 2.81
N ARG A 160 16.22 4.20 1.79
CA ARG A 160 15.98 5.64 1.91
C ARG A 160 14.71 5.88 2.71
N LEU A 161 14.72 6.89 3.55
CA LEU A 161 13.55 7.45 4.20
C LEU A 161 13.49 8.94 3.84
N ALA A 162 12.55 9.31 2.97
CA ALA A 162 12.26 10.69 2.63
C ALA A 162 11.09 11.18 3.50
N VAL A 163 11.26 12.31 4.18
CA VAL A 163 10.25 12.92 5.05
C VAL A 163 9.94 14.31 4.53
N GLY A 164 8.68 14.68 4.58
CA GLY A 164 8.22 15.96 4.09
C GLY A 164 6.85 16.34 4.61
N ASP A 165 6.41 17.52 4.16
CA ASP A 165 5.10 18.07 4.47
C ASP A 165 4.29 18.24 3.19
N LEU A 166 3.02 17.86 3.23
CA LEU A 166 2.07 18.04 2.15
C LEU A 166 1.72 19.53 2.02
N GLY A 167 2.12 20.13 0.91
CA GLY A 167 1.66 21.45 0.49
C GLY A 167 0.33 21.38 -0.26
N ASP A 168 0.01 22.44 -1.01
CA ASP A 168 -1.27 22.51 -1.76
C ASP A 168 -1.32 21.54 -2.94
N GLU A 169 -0.20 21.30 -3.62
CA GLU A 169 -0.14 20.48 -4.84
C GLU A 169 0.91 19.35 -4.80
N ALA A 170 1.86 19.40 -3.88
CA ALA A 170 3.01 18.50 -3.86
C ALA A 170 3.52 18.24 -2.44
N LEU A 171 4.19 17.10 -2.27
CA LEU A 171 5.02 16.85 -1.10
C LEU A 171 6.26 17.75 -1.17
N ARG A 172 6.50 18.56 -0.13
CA ARG A 172 7.77 19.24 0.07
C ARG A 172 8.66 18.37 0.96
N VAL A 173 9.67 17.74 0.37
CA VAL A 173 10.65 16.94 1.14
C VAL A 173 11.47 17.89 2.01
N THR A 174 11.51 17.63 3.31
CA THR A 174 12.25 18.39 4.33
C THR A 174 13.45 17.62 4.86
N GLY A 175 13.55 16.31 4.61
CA GLY A 175 14.73 15.54 4.95
C GLY A 175 14.78 14.20 4.23
N GLU A 176 16.00 13.75 3.95
CA GLU A 176 16.27 12.40 3.47
C GLU A 176 17.29 11.74 4.39
N TYR A 177 17.01 10.49 4.72
CA TYR A 177 17.76 9.68 5.67
C TYR A 177 17.97 8.28 5.10
N ARG A 178 18.86 7.53 5.75
CA ARG A 178 19.03 6.09 5.53
C ARG A 178 18.66 5.35 6.80
N VAL A 179 17.72 4.42 6.69
CA VAL A 179 17.35 3.58 7.84
C VAL A 179 18.39 2.49 8.04
N VAL A 180 18.80 2.33 9.28
CA VAL A 180 19.73 1.32 9.77
C VAL A 180 19.16 0.68 11.04
N LEU A 181 19.70 -0.47 11.42
CA LEU A 181 19.41 -1.09 12.72
C LEU A 181 19.94 -0.22 13.87
N PRO A 182 19.47 -0.42 15.12
CA PRO A 182 19.90 0.38 16.28
C PRO A 182 21.42 0.34 16.56
N ASP A 183 22.11 -0.70 16.11
CA ASP A 183 23.57 -0.85 16.20
C ASP A 183 24.33 -0.18 15.03
N GLY A 184 23.61 0.48 14.12
CA GLY A 184 24.13 1.14 12.93
C GLY A 184 24.34 0.23 11.71
N GLN A 185 24.04 -1.08 11.81
CA GLN A 185 24.17 -1.98 10.68
C GLN A 185 23.07 -1.75 9.62
N PRO A 186 23.34 -2.04 8.33
CA PRO A 186 22.29 -2.01 7.31
C PRO A 186 21.15 -2.97 7.64
N LEU A 187 19.93 -2.61 7.22
CA LEU A 187 18.79 -3.54 7.27
C LEU A 187 19.08 -4.81 6.42
N PRO A 188 18.72 -6.01 6.93
CA PRO A 188 18.69 -7.24 6.13
C PRO A 188 17.88 -7.07 4.84
N ALA A 189 18.29 -7.77 3.77
CA ALA A 189 17.71 -7.59 2.43
C ALA A 189 16.24 -8.02 2.33
N ASP A 190 15.80 -8.92 3.20
CA ASP A 190 14.45 -9.48 3.33
C ASP A 190 13.59 -8.75 4.37
N THR A 191 14.07 -7.63 4.93
CA THR A 191 13.29 -6.82 5.88
C THR A 191 12.00 -6.37 5.22
N GLN A 192 10.85 -6.77 5.78
CA GLN A 192 9.56 -6.26 5.36
C GLN A 192 9.27 -4.94 6.05
N VAL A 193 8.77 -3.96 5.30
CA VAL A 193 8.44 -2.64 5.84
C VAL A 193 7.00 -2.32 5.55
N ILE A 194 6.24 -1.98 6.60
CA ILE A 194 4.80 -1.76 6.54
C ILE A 194 4.48 -0.41 7.16
N GLY A 195 3.71 0.41 6.45
CA GLY A 195 3.16 1.65 7.00
C GLY A 195 1.82 1.43 7.68
N ARG A 196 1.61 2.00 8.87
CA ARG A 196 0.31 2.00 9.54
C ARG A 196 0.10 3.30 10.33
N GLY A 197 -0.82 4.14 9.85
CA GLY A 197 -1.00 5.49 10.39
C GLY A 197 0.35 6.24 10.41
N PRO A 198 0.77 6.81 11.55
CA PRO A 198 2.01 7.56 11.67
C PRO A 198 3.27 6.70 11.87
N ASP A 199 3.14 5.37 11.86
CA ASP A 199 4.24 4.45 12.15
C ASP A 199 4.71 3.70 10.90
N LEU A 200 6.03 3.53 10.79
CA LEU A 200 6.66 2.51 9.96
C LEU A 200 7.06 1.33 10.85
N HIS A 201 6.71 0.12 10.41
CA HIS A 201 7.09 -1.14 11.06
C HIS A 201 8.11 -1.87 10.20
N PHE A 202 9.23 -2.25 10.79
CA PHE A 202 10.29 -3.02 10.14
C PHE A 202 10.32 -4.41 10.78
N LEU A 203 10.07 -5.43 9.96
CA LEU A 203 10.02 -6.83 10.36
C LEU A 203 11.25 -7.51 9.76
N THR A 204 12.18 -7.89 10.62
CA THR A 204 13.29 -8.79 10.29
C THR A 204 12.93 -10.20 10.78
N ASP A 205 13.80 -11.18 10.55
CA ASP A 205 13.58 -12.56 11.01
C ASP A 205 13.26 -12.66 12.51
N ASP A 206 14.06 -11.99 13.34
CA ASP A 206 13.98 -12.14 14.79
C ASP A 206 13.35 -10.95 15.53
N ASN A 207 13.11 -9.83 14.84
CA ASN A 207 12.80 -8.56 15.50
C ASN A 207 11.73 -7.75 14.76
N TRP A 208 10.97 -7.01 15.56
CA TRP A 208 10.03 -6.01 15.11
C TRP A 208 10.44 -4.64 15.65
N TYR A 209 10.76 -3.71 14.75
CA TYR A 209 11.04 -2.32 15.07
C TYR A 209 9.89 -1.42 14.63
N ARG A 210 9.72 -0.31 15.35
CA ARG A 210 8.76 0.75 15.01
C ARG A 210 9.49 2.09 14.98
N LEU A 211 9.23 2.87 13.93
CA LEU A 211 9.67 4.25 13.81
C LEU A 211 8.43 5.13 13.61
N GLY A 212 8.12 5.98 14.60
CA GLY A 212 7.05 6.95 14.49
C GLY A 212 7.50 8.18 13.71
N LEU A 213 6.59 8.81 12.96
CA LEU A 213 6.87 10.05 12.23
C LEU A 213 7.43 11.17 13.13
N ASP A 214 6.96 11.25 14.37
CA ASP A 214 7.36 12.27 15.33
C ASP A 214 8.79 12.04 15.88
N ASP A 215 9.29 10.80 15.79
CA ASP A 215 10.66 10.45 16.20
C ASP A 215 11.70 10.83 15.13
N ILE A 216 11.26 11.18 13.92
CA ILE A 216 12.15 11.53 12.83
C ILE A 216 12.56 13.00 12.97
N PRO A 217 13.86 13.31 12.99
CA PRO A 217 14.32 14.69 13.04
C PRO A 217 13.79 15.50 11.86
N THR A 218 13.41 16.75 12.10
CA THR A 218 13.27 17.75 11.04
C THR A 218 14.67 18.33 10.77
N LYS A 219 15.14 18.35 9.52
CA LYS A 219 16.32 19.17 9.23
C LYS A 219 15.93 20.62 9.46
N SER A 220 16.60 21.29 10.38
CA SER A 220 16.57 22.75 10.46
C SER A 220 17.14 23.29 9.16
N ASP A 221 16.52 24.32 8.59
CA ASP A 221 17.14 25.09 7.52
C ASP A 221 18.46 25.68 8.07
N GLU A 222 19.61 25.20 7.57
CA GLU A 222 20.92 25.87 7.75
C GLU A 222 21.02 27.09 6.82
#